data_AF-A0A0X7B9E8-F1
#
_entry.id   AF-A0A0X7B9E8-F1
#
_cell.length_a   1.000
_cell.length_b   1.000
_cell.length_c   1.000
_cell.angle_alpha   90.00
_cell.angle_beta   90.00
_cell.angle_gamma   90.00
#
_symmetry.space_group_name_H-M   'P 1'
#
loop_
_entity.id
_entity.type
_entity.pdbx_description
1 polymer ?
#
loop_
_entity_poly.entity_id
_entity_poly.type
_entity_poly.pdbx_seq_one_letter_code
_entity_poly.pdbx_strand_id
1 'polypeptide(L)'
;MTKVKRILGILWLVLAAAASYFCVFEFGLPKFFSHKQEDLVFGIIILFILTPLIVSRLGVFGYFAIKEIRIVKIYKGAKDSILTNPEFLFKEVKALF
;
A
#
# COMPACT_ATOMS: atom_id res chain seq x y z
N MET A 1 -8.12 -1.08 -17.57
CA MET A 1 -7.55 -0.09 -16.64
C MET A 1 -7.38 -0.56 -15.19
N THR A 2 -7.73 -1.80 -14.81
CA THR A 2 -7.62 -2.29 -13.41
C THR A 2 -6.35 -3.10 -13.12
N LYS A 3 -5.72 -3.72 -14.14
CA LYS A 3 -4.48 -4.51 -14.00
C LYS A 3 -3.25 -3.65 -13.71
N VAL A 4 -3.18 -2.47 -14.33
CA VAL A 4 -2.05 -1.52 -14.17
C VAL A 4 -1.93 -1.07 -12.72
N LYS A 5 -3.04 -0.63 -12.09
CA LYS A 5 -3.07 -0.24 -10.67
C LYS A 5 -2.63 -1.38 -9.74
N ARG A 6 -2.95 -2.64 -10.07
CA ARG A 6 -2.55 -3.82 -9.30
C ARG A 6 -1.04 -4.10 -9.40
N ILE A 7 -0.48 -4.01 -10.61
CA ILE A 7 0.96 -4.15 -10.85
C ILE A 7 1.74 -3.03 -10.17
N LEU A 8 1.25 -1.79 -10.23
CA LEU A 8 1.89 -0.65 -9.56
C LEU A 8 1.94 -0.82 -8.04
N GLY A 9 0.85 -1.28 -7.41
CA GLY A 9 0.84 -1.50 -5.95
C GLY A 9 1.79 -2.61 -5.48
N ILE A 10 1.86 -3.71 -6.24
CA ILE A 10 2.80 -4.81 -5.96
C ILE A 10 4.24 -4.35 -6.18
N LEU A 11 4.51 -3.64 -7.27
CA LEU A 11 5.82 -3.07 -7.56
C LEU A 11 6.28 -2.15 -6.42
N TRP A 12 5.37 -1.35 -5.86
CA TRP A 12 5.67 -0.42 -4.77
C TRP A 12 6.00 -1.12 -3.45
N LEU A 13 5.34 -2.24 -3.14
CA LEU A 13 5.69 -3.07 -1.98
C LEU A 13 7.07 -3.72 -2.14
N VAL A 14 7.39 -4.22 -3.33
CA VAL A 14 8.71 -4.77 -3.63
C VAL A 14 9.79 -3.70 -3.53
N LEU A 15 9.53 -2.49 -4.05
CA LEU A 15 10.42 -1.34 -3.91
C LEU A 15 10.60 -0.92 -2.45
N ALA A 16 9.53 -0.96 -1.63
CA ALA A 16 9.62 -0.66 -0.20
C ALA A 16 10.53 -1.65 0.54
N ALA A 17 10.41 -2.93 0.23
CA ALA A 17 11.26 -3.98 0.81
C ALA A 17 12.73 -3.82 0.37
N ALA A 18 12.96 -3.54 -0.92
CA ALA A 18 14.30 -3.29 -1.43
C ALA A 18 14.94 -2.02 -0.83
N ALA A 19 14.16 -0.93 -0.70
CA ALA A 19 14.63 0.32 -0.10
C ALA A 19 14.93 0.17 1.40
N SER A 20 14.11 -0.59 2.13
CA SER A 20 14.37 -0.96 3.53
C SER A 20 15.70 -1.67 3.68
N TYR A 21 15.95 -2.67 2.83
CA TYR A 21 17.19 -3.42 2.85
C TYR A 21 18.40 -2.51 2.61
N PHE A 22 18.36 -1.69 1.55
CA PHE A 22 19.43 -0.73 1.25
C PHE A 22 19.67 0.29 2.36
N CYS A 23 18.61 0.86 2.95
CA CYS A 23 18.76 1.85 4.04
C CYS A 23 19.39 1.24 5.29
N VAL A 24 19.07 -0.01 5.64
CA VAL A 24 19.59 -0.64 6.86
C VAL A 24 21.01 -1.15 6.65
N PHE A 25 21.27 -1.86 5.57
CA PHE A 25 22.55 -2.54 5.35
C PHE A 25 23.64 -1.62 4.79
N GLU A 26 23.30 -0.73 3.84
CA GLU A 26 24.28 0.12 3.17
C GLU A 26 24.49 1.47 3.89
N PHE A 27 23.42 1.98 4.51
CA PHE A 27 23.45 3.30 5.15
C PHE A 27 23.40 3.24 6.67
N GLY A 28 22.60 2.36 7.28
CA GLY A 28 22.42 2.31 8.73
C GLY A 28 23.60 1.66 9.46
N LEU A 29 23.81 0.37 9.21
CA LEU A 29 24.82 -0.45 9.88
C LEU A 29 26.26 0.08 9.77
N PRO A 30 26.80 0.46 8.61
CA PRO A 30 28.19 0.91 8.52
C PRO A 30 28.45 2.22 9.27
N LYS A 31 27.42 3.05 9.50
CA LYS A 31 27.54 4.26 10.33
C LYS A 31 27.69 3.95 11.82
N PHE A 32 27.21 2.80 12.30
CA PHE A 32 27.43 2.36 13.69
C PHE A 32 28.87 1.92 13.97
N PHE A 33 29.56 1.41 12.95
CA PHE A 33 30.96 0.98 13.08
C PHE A 33 31.95 2.13 12.90
N SER A 34 31.50 3.27 12.37
CA SER A 34 32.31 4.48 12.31
C SER A 34 32.53 5.02 13.73
N HIS A 35 33.79 5.19 14.15
CA HIS A 35 34.16 5.74 15.47
C HIS A 35 33.89 7.26 15.60
N LYS A 36 33.14 7.85 14.67
CA LYS A 36 32.77 9.26 14.69
C LYS A 36 31.38 9.43 15.30
N GLN A 37 31.27 10.35 16.25
CA GLN A 37 30.03 10.59 16.97
C GLN A 37 28.92 11.13 16.04
N GLU A 38 29.27 11.98 15.07
CA GLU A 38 28.33 12.43 14.03
C GLU A 38 27.73 11.28 13.21
N ASP A 39 28.54 10.29 12.81
CA ASP A 39 28.08 9.15 12.03
C ASP A 39 27.16 8.24 12.86
N LEU A 40 27.46 8.06 14.15
CA LEU A 40 26.67 7.24 15.05
C LEU A 40 25.26 7.82 15.28
N VAL A 41 25.15 9.13 15.47
CA VAL A 41 23.83 9.82 15.56
C VAL A 41 23.07 9.68 14.24
N PHE A 42 23.77 9.86 13.11
CA PHE A 42 23.15 9.72 11.79
C PHE A 42 22.65 8.28 11.53
N GLY A 43 23.41 7.27 11.96
CA GLY A 43 23.03 5.85 11.88
C GLY A 43 21.75 5.54 12.66
N ILE A 44 21.64 6.05 13.90
CA ILE A 44 20.44 5.89 14.74
C ILE A 44 19.22 6.53 14.05
N ILE A 45 19.36 7.74 13.51
CA ILE A 45 18.26 8.42 12.80
C ILE A 45 17.80 7.60 11.59
N ILE A 46 18.74 7.06 10.82
CA ILE A 46 18.40 6.26 9.63
C ILE A 46 17.65 4.98 10.04
N LEU A 47 18.10 4.27 11.06
CA LEU A 47 17.48 3.02 11.49
C LEU A 47 16.13 3.22 12.19
N PHE A 48 16.01 4.23 13.06
CA PHE A 48 14.82 4.42 13.90
C PHE A 48 13.78 5.41 13.38
N ILE A 49 14.18 6.36 12.55
CA ILE A 49 13.26 7.37 12.02
C ILE A 49 13.12 7.21 10.52
N LEU A 50 14.20 7.29 9.76
CA LEU A 50 14.13 7.39 8.30
C LEU A 50 13.62 6.09 7.65
N THR A 51 14.16 4.95 8.04
CA THR A 51 13.76 3.63 7.52
C THR A 51 12.28 3.35 7.77
N PRO A 52 11.76 3.40 9.02
CA PRO A 52 10.34 3.17 9.27
C PRO A 52 9.45 4.24 8.61
N LEU A 53 9.91 5.48 8.47
CA LEU A 53 9.18 6.53 7.74
C LEU A 53 9.01 6.18 6.26
N ILE A 54 10.09 5.76 5.59
CA ILE A 54 10.08 5.39 4.17
C ILE A 54 9.22 4.13 3.96
N VAL A 55 9.47 3.08 4.76
CA VAL A 55 8.73 1.81 4.67
C VAL A 55 7.24 2.01 4.94
N SER A 56 6.88 2.79 5.96
CA SER A 56 5.47 3.06 6.26
C SER A 56 4.79 3.83 5.14
N ARG A 57 5.45 4.87 4.59
CA ARG A 57 4.90 5.65 3.49
C ARG A 57 4.70 4.82 2.22
N LEU A 58 5.72 4.06 1.81
CA LEU A 58 5.61 3.20 0.63
C LEU A 58 4.64 2.02 0.88
N GLY A 59 4.64 1.44 2.07
CA GLY A 59 3.76 0.34 2.45
C GLY A 59 2.28 0.74 2.43
N VAL A 60 1.93 1.89 3.00
CA VAL A 60 0.55 2.42 2.97
C VAL A 60 0.10 2.68 1.53
N PHE A 61 0.98 3.22 0.69
CA PHE A 61 0.67 3.46 -0.73
C PHE A 61 0.42 2.16 -1.50
N GLY A 62 1.30 1.16 -1.35
CA GLY A 62 1.14 -0.15 -1.97
C GLY A 62 -0.12 -0.88 -1.49
N TYR A 63 -0.43 -0.80 -0.20
CA TYR A 63 -1.65 -1.39 0.38
C TYR A 63 -2.93 -0.71 -0.11
N PHE A 64 -2.96 0.62 -0.21
CA PHE A 64 -4.13 1.36 -0.66
C PHE A 64 -4.47 1.08 -2.13
N ALA A 65 -3.44 0.96 -2.98
CA ALA A 65 -3.62 0.59 -4.40
C ALA A 65 -4.32 -0.78 -4.56
N ILE A 66 -4.08 -1.73 -3.65
CA ILE A 66 -4.73 -3.04 -3.65
C ILE A 66 -6.17 -2.96 -3.11
N LYS A 67 -6.40 -2.16 -2.06
CA LYS A 67 -7.73 -2.01 -1.42
C LYS A 67 -8.76 -1.38 -2.37
N GLU A 68 -8.37 -0.34 -3.12
CA GLU A 68 -9.27 0.34 -4.07
C GLU A 68 -9.80 -0.60 -5.17
N ILE A 69 -9.02 -1.62 -5.56
CA ILE A 69 -9.44 -2.63 -6.54
C ILE A 69 -10.62 -3.48 -6.05
N ARG A 70 -10.70 -3.81 -4.76
CA ARG A 70 -11.77 -4.68 -4.22
C ARG A 70 -13.13 -3.99 -4.28
N ILE A 71 -13.20 -2.70 -3.97
CA ILE A 71 -14.45 -1.94 -3.93
C ILE A 71 -15.04 -1.80 -5.34
N VAL A 72 -14.21 -1.47 -6.34
CA VAL A 72 -14.68 -1.33 -7.74
C VAL A 72 -15.24 -2.64 -8.29
N LYS A 73 -14.69 -3.79 -7.89
CA LYS A 73 -15.16 -5.10 -8.34
C LYS A 73 -16.55 -5.43 -7.78
N ILE A 74 -16.81 -5.07 -6.52
CA ILE A 74 -18.11 -5.26 -5.86
C ILE A 74 -19.15 -4.33 -6.48
N TYR A 75 -18.84 -3.04 -6.64
CA TYR A 75 -19.76 -2.07 -7.24
C TYR A 75 -20.14 -2.43 -8.67
N LYS A 76 -19.17 -2.89 -9.47
CA LYS A 76 -19.45 -3.29 -10.86
C LYS A 76 -20.32 -4.55 -10.91
N GLY A 77 -20.02 -5.57 -10.11
CA GLY A 77 -20.85 -6.77 -10.03
C GLY A 77 -22.28 -6.50 -9.50
N ALA A 78 -22.43 -5.59 -8.54
CA ALA A 78 -23.74 -5.19 -8.05
C ALA A 78 -24.53 -4.39 -9.11
N LYS A 79 -23.87 -3.45 -9.79
CA LYS A 79 -24.49 -2.64 -10.86
C LYS A 79 -24.94 -3.49 -12.05
N ASP A 80 -24.12 -4.45 -12.47
CA ASP A 80 -24.45 -5.35 -13.59
C ASP A 80 -25.65 -6.25 -13.24
N SER A 81 -25.77 -6.68 -11.97
CA SER A 81 -26.91 -7.47 -11.48
C SER A 81 -28.22 -6.65 -11.42
N ILE A 82 -28.14 -5.39 -11.00
CA ILE A 82 -29.29 -4.46 -10.95
C ILE A 82 -29.77 -4.09 -12.36
N LEU A 83 -28.85 -3.89 -13.31
CA LEU A 83 -29.21 -3.54 -14.69
C LEU A 83 -29.77 -4.73 -15.49
N THR A 84 -29.42 -5.96 -15.14
CA THR A 84 -29.90 -7.18 -15.84
C THR A 84 -31.26 -7.67 -15.33
N ASN A 85 -31.63 -7.35 -14.08
CA ASN A 85 -32.91 -7.74 -13.50
C ASN A 85 -33.61 -6.56 -12.78
N PRO A 86 -34.28 -5.66 -13.53
CA PRO A 86 -34.94 -4.49 -12.95
C PRO A 86 -36.13 -4.86 -12.03
N GLU A 87 -36.71 -6.07 -12.15
CA GLU A 87 -37.78 -6.53 -11.24
C GLU A 87 -37.29 -6.78 -9.81
N PHE A 88 -36.01 -7.13 -9.62
CA PHE A 88 -35.43 -7.34 -8.29
C PHE A 88 -35.43 -6.05 -7.46
N LEU A 89 -35.16 -4.91 -8.11
CA LEU A 89 -35.17 -3.59 -7.47
C LEU A 89 -36.59 -3.21 -7.01
N PHE A 90 -37.61 -3.48 -7.84
CA PHE A 90 -39.00 -3.20 -7.46
C PHE A 90 -39.48 -4.10 -6.33
N LYS A 91 -39.06 -5.37 -6.27
CA LYS A 91 -39.49 -6.31 -5.23
C LYS A 91 -38.93 -5.98 -3.84
N GLU A 92 -37.67 -5.55 -3.76
CA GLU A 92 -37.07 -5.05 -2.52
C GLU A 92 -37.73 -3.76 -2.04
N VAL A 93 -37.96 -2.80 -2.95
CA VAL A 93 -38.62 -1.52 -2.59
C VAL A 93 -40.06 -1.78 -2.12
N LYS A 94 -40.78 -2.72 -2.73
CA LYS A 94 -42.15 -3.08 -2.32
C LYS A 94 -42.23 -3.90 -1.03
N ALA A 95 -41.12 -4.47 -0.55
CA ALA A 95 -41.05 -5.14 0.75
C ALA A 95 -40.72 -4.17 1.89
N LEU A 96 -40.30 -2.94 1.55
CA LEU A 96 -39.89 -1.89 2.46
C LEU A 96 -40.99 -0.85 2.75
N PHE A 97 -42.07 -0.87 1.96
CA PHE A 97 -43.30 -0.09 2.14
C PHE A 97 -44.47 -1.05 2.38
#